data_AF-A0A9W5PJ57-F1
#
_entry.id   AF-A0A9W5PJ57-F1
#
_cell.length_a   1.000
_cell.length_b   1.000
_cell.length_c   1.000
_cell.angle_alpha   90.00
_cell.angle_beta   90.00
_cell.angle_gamma   90.00
#
_symmetry.space_group_name_H-M   'P 1'
#
loop_
_entity.id
_entity.type
_entity.pdbx_description
1 polymer ?
#
loop_
_entity_poly.entity_id
_entity_poly.type
_entity_poly.pdbx_seq_one_letter_code
_entity_poly.pdbx_strand_id
1 'polypeptide(L)' 'MSKTNVSTDFLLAISAKLTEIADNTADLETAAELEELIDKISESITEG' A
#
# COMPACT_ATOMS: atom_id res chain seq x y z
N MET A 1 24.84 6.31 -1.94
CA MET A 1 23.58 5.81 -2.53
C MET A 1 22.47 6.69 -1.99
N SER A 2 21.82 7.49 -2.84
CA SER A 2 20.67 8.29 -2.40
C SER A 2 19.50 7.34 -2.23
N LYS A 3 19.14 6.99 -0.99
CA LYS A 3 17.83 6.41 -0.72
C LYS A 3 16.83 7.46 -1.19
N THR A 4 16.03 7.13 -2.19
CA THR A 4 14.93 7.99 -2.61
C THR A 4 14.03 8.17 -1.38
N ASN A 5 14.07 9.34 -0.74
CA ASN A 5 13.11 9.70 0.30
C ASN A 5 11.77 9.89 -0.39
N VAL A 6 11.08 8.77 -0.64
CA VAL A 6 9.69 8.79 -1.04
C VAL A 6 8.94 9.41 0.14
N SER A 7 8.22 10.51 -0.11
CA SER A 7 7.46 11.19 0.96
C SER A 7 6.45 10.22 1.55
N THR A 8 6.26 10.25 2.87
CA THR A 8 5.18 9.53 3.55
C THR A 8 3.82 9.80 2.89
N ASP A 9 3.58 11.03 2.43
CA ASP A 9 2.36 11.40 1.71
C ASP A 9 2.17 10.61 0.40
N PHE A 10 3.26 10.32 -0.30
CA PHE A 10 3.20 9.52 -1.52
C PHE A 10 2.88 8.05 -1.20
N LEU A 11 3.47 7.49 -0.14
CA LEU A 11 3.17 6.13 0.29
C LEU A 11 1.71 5.99 0.76
N LEU A 12 1.19 7.00 1.47
CA LEU A 12 -0.22 7.08 1.86
C LEU A 12 -1.16 7.20 0.65
N ALA A 13 -0.79 7.98 -0.37
CA ALA A 13 -1.59 8.09 -1.59
C ALA A 13 -1.62 6.76 -2.37
N ILE A 14 -0.50 6.03 -2.39
CA ILE A 14 -0.42 4.71 -3.02
C ILE A 14 -1.24 3.68 -2.25
N SER A 15 -1.15 3.63 -0.91
CA SER A 15 -1.93 2.67 -0.12
C SER A 15 -3.43 2.88 -0.32
N ALA A 16 -3.91 4.13 -0.29
CA ALA A 16 -5.32 4.42 -0.55
C ALA A 16 -5.79 3.97 -1.95
N LYS A 17 -4.95 4.15 -2.98
CA LYS A 17 -5.25 3.69 -4.34
C LYS A 17 -5.30 2.16 -4.44
N LEU A 18 -4.42 1.47 -3.72
CA LEU A 18 -4.39 0.01 -3.69
C LEU A 18 -5.62 -0.54 -2.96
N THR A 19 -6.06 0.09 -1.87
CA THR A 19 -7.30 -0.28 -1.17
C THR A 19 -8.51 -0.16 -2.10
N GLU A 20 -8.61 0.93 -2.86
CA GLU A 20 -9.68 1.11 -3.85
C GLU A 20 -9.67 -0.01 -4.93
N ILE A 21 -8.49 -0.47 -5.36
CA ILE A 21 -8.37 -1.58 -6.31
C ILE A 21 -8.79 -2.90 -5.68
N ALA A 22 -8.40 -3.16 -4.42
CA ALA A 22 -8.78 -4.36 -3.68
C ALA A 22 -10.31 -4.42 -3.46
N ASP A 23 -10.93 -3.31 -3.07
CA ASP A 23 -12.38 -3.23 -2.84
C ASP A 23 -13.21 -3.45 -4.10
N ASN A 24 -12.66 -3.11 -5.28
CA ASN A 24 -13.35 -3.20 -6.56
C ASN A 24 -12.97 -4.44 -7.40
N THR A 25 -11.99 -5.24 -6.97
CA THR A 25 -11.64 -6.47 -7.69
C THR A 25 -12.63 -7.59 -7.33
N ALA A 26 -13.09 -8.32 -8.34
CA ALA A 26 -13.93 -9.51 -8.14
C ALA A 26 -13.10 -10.77 -7.83
N ASP A 27 -11.77 -10.67 -8.01
CA ASP A 27 -10.84 -11.75 -7.73
C ASP A 27 -10.38 -11.69 -6.27
N LEU A 28 -10.86 -12.64 -5.46
CA LEU A 28 -10.63 -12.66 -4.02
C LEU A 28 -9.16 -12.89 -3.65
N GLU A 29 -8.40 -13.61 -4.49
CA GLU A 29 -6.96 -13.84 -4.28
C GLU A 29 -6.19 -12.53 -4.47
N THR A 30 -6.46 -11.82 -5.57
CA THR A 30 -5.88 -10.50 -5.84
C THR A 30 -6.24 -9.48 -4.77
N ALA A 31 -7.48 -9.50 -4.26
CA ALA A 31 -7.90 -8.61 -3.17
C ALA A 31 -7.06 -8.85 -1.91
N ALA A 32 -6.90 -10.12 -1.51
CA ALA A 32 -6.15 -10.49 -0.31
C ALA A 32 -4.65 -10.15 -0.42
N GLU A 33 -4.02 -10.39 -1.58
CA GLU A 33 -2.62 -10.02 -1.80
C GLU A 33 -2.40 -8.50 -1.76
N LEU A 34 -3.37 -7.73 -2.28
CA LEU A 34 -3.33 -6.26 -2.21
C LEU A 34 -3.48 -5.75 -0.78
N GLU A 35 -4.39 -6.32 0.01
CA GLU A 35 -4.55 -5.99 1.44
C GLU A 35 -3.25 -6.25 2.22
N GLU A 36 -2.61 -7.41 2.02
CA GLU A 36 -1.33 -7.72 2.67
C GLU A 36 -0.22 -6.71 2.30
N LEU A 37 -0.20 -6.25 1.04
CA LEU A 37 0.74 -5.23 0.60
C LEU A 37 0.46 -3.87 1.25
N ILE A 38 -0.81 -3.48 1.38
CA ILE A 38 -1.24 -2.23 2.02
C ILE A 38 -0.84 -2.22 3.51
N ASP A 39 -1.01 -3.34 4.20
CA ASP A 39 -0.61 -3.49 5.60
C ASP A 39 0.90 -3.29 5.76
N LYS A 40 1.71 -3.94 4.93
CA LYS A 40 3.18 -3.78 4.95
C LYS A 40 3.63 -2.35 4.68
N ILE A 41 2.94 -1.64 3.77
CA ILE A 41 3.21 -0.22 3.50
C ILE A 41 2.87 0.61 4.74
N SER A 42 1.74 0.35 5.38
CA SER A 42 1.27 1.07 6.56
C SER A 42 2.17 0.85 7.78
N GLU A 43 2.62 -0.38 8.00
CA GLU A 43 3.62 -0.73 9.02
C GLU A 43 4.95 0.00 8.75
N SER A 44 5.44 -0.03 7.50
CA SER A 44 6.69 0.66 7.12
C SER A 44 6.64 2.18 7.30
N ILE A 45 5.45 2.79 7.20
CA ILE A 45 5.22 4.22 7.47
C ILE A 45 5.18 4.50 8.98
N THR A 46 4.54 3.63 9.76
CA THR A 46 4.24 3.86 11.18
C THR A 46 5.40 3.47 12.09
N GLU A 47 6.18 2.46 11.71
CA GLU A 47 7.31 1.92 12.48
C GLU A 47 8.69 2.41 12.00
N GLY A 48 8.73 3.26 10.96
CA GLY A 48 9.93 3.90 10.42
C GLY A 48 10.29 5.23 11.11
#